data_AF-A0A950CZL1-F1
#
_entry.id   AF-A0A950CZL1-F1
#
_cell.length_a   1.000
_cell.length_b   1.000
_cell.length_c   1.000
_cell.angle_alpha   90.00
_cell.angle_beta   90.00
_cell.angle_gamma   90.00
#
_symmetry.space_group_name_H-M   'P 1'
#
loop_
_entity.id
_entity.type
_entity.pdbx_description
1 polymer ?
#
loop_
_entity_poly.entity_id
_entity_poly.type
_entity_poly.pdbx_seq_one_letter_code
_entity_poly.pdbx_strand_id
1 'polypeptide(L)'
;LGSILATLPQDVHPNQPRITAAEVEQLERELDEANSALTPLRSFVLPGSGRLEAELHVCRTVCRRAERLLVKLAREQDVPRETVQYLNRLSDAFFVWSRWVNHVLGLEETLWQPNAAASGSSGQLE
;
A
#
# COMPACT_ATOMS: atom_id res chain seq x y z
N LEU A 1 -9.82 -10.54 -7.12
CA LEU A 1 -10.38 -9.80 -5.96
C LEU A 1 -11.80 -9.30 -6.22
N GLY A 2 -12.02 -8.34 -7.14
CA GLY A 2 -13.35 -7.76 -7.35
C GLY A 2 -14.43 -8.78 -7.72
N SER A 3 -14.09 -9.77 -8.57
CA SER A 3 -15.01 -10.84 -8.96
C SER A 3 -15.58 -11.61 -7.76
N ILE A 4 -14.72 -12.08 -6.86
CA ILE A 4 -15.14 -12.88 -5.71
C ILE A 4 -15.95 -12.07 -4.70
N LEU A 5 -15.63 -10.77 -4.53
CA LEU A 5 -16.38 -9.88 -3.63
C LEU A 5 -17.76 -9.49 -4.17
N ALA A 6 -17.96 -9.59 -5.49
CA ALA A 6 -19.23 -9.29 -6.15
C ALA A 6 -20.11 -10.53 -6.35
N THR A 7 -19.68 -11.70 -5.88
CA THR A 7 -20.40 -12.97 -6.08
C THR A 7 -20.86 -13.51 -4.73
N LEU A 8 -22.13 -13.89 -4.63
CA LEU A 8 -22.64 -14.51 -3.40
C LEU A 8 -22.02 -15.91 -3.23
N PRO A 9 -21.86 -16.40 -1.98
CA PRO A 9 -21.22 -17.70 -1.74
C PRO A 9 -21.81 -18.87 -2.53
N GLN A 10 -23.12 -18.89 -2.73
CA GLN A 10 -23.82 -19.93 -3.50
C GLN A 10 -23.61 -19.85 -5.02
N ASP A 11 -23.18 -18.69 -5.53
CA ASP A 11 -23.03 -18.42 -6.97
C ASP A 11 -21.55 -18.51 -7.43
N VAL A 12 -20.63 -18.87 -6.52
CA VAL A 12 -19.21 -18.97 -6.82
C VAL A 12 -18.95 -20.11 -7.80
N HIS A 13 -18.39 -19.78 -8.96
CA HIS A 13 -18.03 -20.77 -9.98
C HIS A 13 -16.68 -21.45 -9.63
N PRO A 14 -16.50 -22.77 -9.89
CA PRO A 14 -15.26 -23.48 -9.56
C PRO A 14 -13.98 -22.82 -10.12
N ASN A 15 -14.06 -22.34 -11.36
CA ASN A 15 -12.94 -21.70 -12.07
C ASN A 15 -12.86 -20.18 -11.87
N GLN A 16 -13.61 -19.62 -10.91
CA GLN A 16 -13.60 -18.18 -10.66
C GLN A 16 -12.24 -17.76 -10.08
N PRO A 17 -11.58 -16.74 -10.65
CA PRO A 17 -10.31 -16.24 -10.12
C PRO A 17 -10.49 -15.75 -8.69
N ARG A 18 -9.64 -16.25 -7.80
CA ARG A 18 -9.63 -15.94 -6.37
C ARG A 18 -8.22 -15.52 -5.95
N ILE A 19 -8.14 -14.71 -4.91
CA ILE A 19 -6.87 -14.45 -4.25
C ILE A 19 -6.57 -15.66 -3.36
N THR A 20 -5.36 -16.17 -3.42
CA THR A 20 -4.85 -17.27 -2.60
C THR A 20 -3.68 -16.78 -1.74
N ALA A 21 -3.16 -17.66 -0.89
CA ALA A 21 -1.96 -17.37 -0.12
C ALA A 21 -0.75 -17.04 -1.02
N ALA A 22 -0.66 -17.61 -2.22
CA ALA A 22 0.45 -17.39 -3.13
C ALA A 22 0.57 -15.92 -3.58
N GLU A 23 -0.56 -15.23 -3.84
CA GLU A 23 -0.54 -13.81 -4.18
C GLU A 23 -0.14 -12.93 -2.99
N VAL A 24 -0.46 -13.34 -1.76
CA VAL A 24 -0.05 -12.63 -0.55
C VAL A 24 1.46 -12.80 -0.33
N GLU A 25 1.96 -14.02 -0.43
CA GLU A 25 3.39 -14.33 -0.31
C GLU A 25 4.21 -13.64 -1.41
N GLN A 26 3.66 -13.50 -2.62
CA GLN A 26 4.32 -12.76 -3.70
C GLN A 26 4.52 -11.28 -3.33
N LEU A 27 3.50 -10.63 -2.75
CA LEU A 27 3.65 -9.26 -2.25
C LEU A 27 4.68 -9.17 -1.13
N GLU A 28 4.73 -10.16 -0.22
CA GLU A 28 5.73 -10.19 0.85
C GLU A 28 7.16 -10.31 0.30
N ARG A 29 7.38 -11.14 -0.72
CA ARG A 29 8.69 -11.21 -1.41
C ARG A 29 9.07 -9.88 -2.07
N GLU A 30 8.14 -9.27 -2.81
CA GLU A 30 8.38 -7.98 -3.47
C GLU A 30 8.66 -6.85 -2.46
N LEU A 31 8.01 -6.88 -1.30
CA LEU A 31 8.26 -5.98 -0.18
C LEU A 31 9.68 -6.14 0.37
N ASP A 32 10.12 -7.37 0.62
CA ASP A 32 11.46 -7.65 1.16
C ASP A 32 12.55 -7.24 0.17
N GLU A 33 12.38 -7.55 -1.12
CA GLU A 33 13.29 -7.17 -2.19
C GLU A 33 13.44 -5.64 -2.27
N ALA A 34 12.33 -4.90 -2.32
CA ALA A 34 12.37 -3.44 -2.39
C ALA A 34 12.95 -2.80 -1.11
N ASN A 35 12.62 -3.33 0.07
CA ASN A 35 13.16 -2.84 1.34
C ASN A 35 14.67 -3.05 1.48
N SER A 36 15.23 -4.09 0.87
CA SER A 36 16.67 -4.39 0.97
C SER A 36 17.57 -3.26 0.47
N ALA A 37 17.09 -2.45 -0.47
CA ALA A 37 17.79 -1.30 -1.02
C ALA A 37 17.53 0.01 -0.25
N LEU A 38 16.57 0.03 0.67
CA LEU A 38 16.12 1.24 1.34
C LEU A 38 16.84 1.47 2.67
N THR A 39 17.05 2.74 2.99
CA THR A 39 17.50 3.11 4.34
C THR A 39 16.37 2.89 5.36
N PRO A 40 16.69 2.45 6.58
CA PRO A 40 15.70 2.29 7.64
C PRO A 40 14.93 3.58 7.91
N LEU A 41 13.61 3.48 8.01
CA LEU A 41 12.75 4.63 8.22
C LEU A 41 12.87 5.17 9.65
N ARG A 42 13.16 6.47 9.79
CA ARG A 42 13.37 7.13 11.10
C ARG A 42 12.25 8.08 11.51
N SER A 43 11.38 8.47 10.58
CA SER A 43 10.20 9.32 10.80
C SER A 43 9.14 8.99 9.74
N PHE A 44 7.95 9.59 9.82
CA PHE A 44 6.95 9.43 8.77
C PHE A 44 7.43 10.06 7.46
N VAL A 45 7.14 9.42 6.33
CA VAL A 45 7.36 9.99 4.99
C VAL A 45 6.12 10.78 4.59
N LEU A 46 6.33 12.01 4.13
CA LEU A 46 5.30 12.84 3.53
C LEU A 46 5.27 12.62 2.02
N PRO A 47 4.09 12.46 1.42
CA PRO A 47 3.95 12.27 -0.02
C PRO A 47 4.32 13.56 -0.77
N GLY A 48 5.01 13.44 -1.91
CA GLY A 48 5.21 14.56 -2.84
C GLY A 48 6.64 14.78 -3.35
N SER A 49 7.59 13.91 -3.00
CA SER A 49 8.98 14.01 -3.50
C SER A 49 9.07 13.77 -5.01
N GLY A 50 8.11 13.07 -5.61
CA GLY A 50 8.03 12.86 -7.05
C GLY A 50 6.62 12.50 -7.51
N ARG A 51 6.32 12.68 -8.81
CA ARG A 51 4.98 12.38 -9.34
C ARG A 51 4.59 10.91 -9.15
N LEU A 52 5.48 9.98 -9.50
CA LEU A 52 5.22 8.54 -9.39
C LEU A 52 5.07 8.11 -7.93
N GLU A 53 5.91 8.64 -7.05
CA GLU A 53 5.81 8.42 -5.60
C GLU A 53 4.47 8.93 -5.04
N ALA A 54 4.03 10.12 -5.43
CA ALA A 54 2.74 10.67 -5.02
C ALA A 54 1.56 9.82 -5.53
N GLU A 55 1.62 9.36 -6.78
CA GLU A 55 0.61 8.46 -7.36
C GLU A 55 0.55 7.11 -6.59
N LEU A 56 1.70 6.56 -6.19
CA LEU A 56 1.76 5.35 -5.34
C LEU A 56 1.13 5.61 -3.95
N HIS A 57 1.35 6.77 -3.35
CA HIS A 57 0.65 7.13 -2.12
C HIS A 57 -0.86 7.28 -2.30
N VAL A 58 -1.34 7.78 -3.44
CA VAL A 58 -2.77 7.78 -3.77
C VAL A 58 -3.29 6.34 -3.83
N CYS A 59 -2.63 5.46 -4.58
CA CYS A 59 -2.96 4.03 -4.64
C CYS A 59 -3.03 3.38 -3.25
N ARG A 60 -2.05 3.66 -2.38
CA ARG A 60 -2.05 3.24 -0.98
C ARG A 60 -3.32 3.68 -0.24
N THR A 61 -3.70 4.95 -0.33
CA THR A 61 -4.89 5.45 0.38
C THR A 61 -6.19 4.83 -0.13
N VAL A 62 -6.29 4.59 -1.44
CA VAL A 62 -7.44 3.90 -2.06
C VAL A 62 -7.49 2.45 -1.60
N CYS A 63 -6.36 1.75 -1.58
CA CYS A 63 -6.25 0.38 -1.10
C CYS A 63 -6.69 0.26 0.37
N ARG A 64 -6.21 1.15 1.25
CA ARG A 64 -6.66 1.20 2.66
C ARG A 64 -8.15 1.52 2.80
N ARG A 65 -8.73 2.30 1.89
CA ARG A 65 -10.18 2.55 1.87
C ARG A 65 -10.95 1.28 1.48
N ALA A 66 -10.49 0.56 0.46
CA ALA A 66 -11.06 -0.73 0.08
C ALA A 66 -10.95 -1.76 1.22
N GLU A 67 -9.80 -1.84 1.89
CA GLU A 67 -9.57 -2.69 3.07
C GLU A 67 -10.61 -2.41 4.17
N ARG A 68 -10.83 -1.14 4.53
CA ARG A 68 -11.83 -0.77 5.54
C ARG A 68 -13.25 -1.18 5.16
N LEU A 69 -13.62 -1.02 3.88
CA LEU A 69 -14.93 -1.45 3.38
C LEU A 69 -15.08 -2.98 3.43
N LEU A 70 -14.03 -3.70 3.06
CA LEU A 70 -14.01 -5.16 3.10
C LEU A 70 -14.05 -5.70 4.53
N VAL A 71 -13.30 -5.11 5.47
CA VAL A 71 -13.35 -5.46 6.89
C VAL A 71 -14.73 -5.17 7.49
N LYS A 72 -15.40 -4.10 7.04
CA LYS A 72 -16.79 -3.85 7.42
C LYS A 72 -17.71 -4.96 6.90
N LEU A 73 -17.60 -5.31 5.62
CA LEU A 73 -18.37 -6.40 5.01
C LEU A 73 -18.14 -7.74 5.72
N ALA A 74 -16.89 -8.05 6.10
CA ALA A 74 -16.49 -9.26 6.81
C ALA A 74 -17.17 -9.45 8.18
N ARG A 75 -17.73 -8.38 8.76
CA ARG A 75 -18.49 -8.46 10.02
C ARG A 75 -19.94 -8.87 9.79
N GLU A 76 -20.44 -8.73 8.57
CA GLU A 76 -21.83 -8.94 8.19
C GLU A 76 -22.00 -10.18 7.31
N GLN A 77 -20.97 -10.56 6.55
CA GLN A 77 -20.97 -11.63 5.56
C GLN A 77 -19.68 -12.44 5.63
N ASP A 78 -19.73 -13.70 5.19
CA ASP A 78 -18.52 -14.50 5.03
C ASP A 78 -17.73 -13.99 3.83
N VAL A 79 -16.46 -13.65 4.05
CA VAL A 79 -15.54 -13.19 3.01
C VAL A 79 -14.23 -13.98 3.09
N PRO A 80 -13.61 -14.33 1.95
CA PRO A 80 -12.36 -15.08 1.98
C PRO A 80 -11.26 -14.29 2.70
N ARG A 81 -10.62 -14.89 3.70
CA ARG A 81 -9.62 -14.24 4.56
C ARG A 81 -8.45 -13.64 3.76
N GLU A 82 -8.04 -14.34 2.71
CA GLU A 82 -6.93 -13.97 1.82
C GLU A 82 -7.19 -12.63 1.14
N THR A 83 -8.44 -12.25 0.90
CA THR A 83 -8.79 -10.96 0.28
C THR A 83 -8.48 -9.77 1.20
N VAL A 84 -8.72 -9.92 2.49
CA VAL A 84 -8.38 -8.89 3.51
C VAL A 84 -6.86 -8.80 3.66
N GLN A 85 -6.19 -9.94 3.78
CA GLN A 85 -4.73 -10.01 3.90
C GLN A 85 -4.03 -9.40 2.69
N TYR A 86 -4.53 -9.69 1.48
CA TYR A 86 -3.99 -9.14 0.25
C TYR A 86 -4.14 -7.62 0.18
N LEU A 87 -5.30 -7.05 0.52
CA LEU A 87 -5.45 -5.58 0.54
C LEU A 87 -4.55 -4.93 1.61
N ASN A 88 -4.38 -5.57 2.76
CA ASN A 88 -3.47 -5.11 3.81
C ASN A 88 -2.02 -5.03 3.26
N ARG A 89 -1.51 -6.13 2.73
CA ARG A 89 -0.15 -6.22 2.15
C ARG A 89 0.05 -5.36 0.92
N LEU A 90 -0.95 -5.25 0.05
CA LEU A 90 -0.89 -4.38 -1.12
C LEU A 90 -0.78 -2.90 -0.71
N SER A 91 -1.41 -2.51 0.40
CA SER A 91 -1.24 -1.16 0.94
C SER A 91 0.18 -0.92 1.48
N ASP A 92 0.81 -1.93 2.06
CA ASP A 92 2.22 -1.87 2.47
C ASP A 92 3.13 -1.80 1.23
N ALA A 93 2.84 -2.59 0.20
CA ALA A 93 3.60 -2.62 -1.06
C ALA A 93 3.61 -1.24 -1.74
N PHE A 94 2.46 -0.56 -1.84
CA PHE A 94 2.42 0.79 -2.36
C PHE A 94 3.24 1.79 -1.53
N PHE A 95 3.37 1.60 -0.23
CA PHE A 95 4.24 2.44 0.61
C PHE A 95 5.72 2.15 0.35
N VAL A 96 6.12 0.88 0.30
CA VAL A 96 7.53 0.51 0.07
C VAL A 96 7.96 0.88 -1.34
N TRP A 97 7.11 0.64 -2.35
CA TRP A 97 7.40 1.06 -3.72
C TRP A 97 7.50 2.57 -3.87
N SER A 98 6.71 3.36 -3.12
CA SER A 98 6.81 4.82 -3.18
C SER A 98 8.20 5.31 -2.73
N ARG A 99 8.74 4.69 -1.67
CA ARG A 99 10.11 4.91 -1.20
C ARG A 99 11.17 4.38 -2.17
N TRP A 100 10.98 3.17 -2.69
CA TRP A 100 11.89 2.54 -3.63
C TRP A 100 12.04 3.33 -4.92
N VAL A 101 10.94 3.89 -5.45
CA VAL A 101 11.01 4.70 -6.66
C VAL A 101 11.77 6.00 -6.43
N ASN A 102 11.62 6.65 -5.26
CA ASN A 102 12.44 7.80 -4.90
C ASN A 102 13.93 7.41 -4.86
N HIS A 103 14.25 6.28 -4.23
CA HIS A 103 15.62 5.77 -4.16
C HIS A 103 16.22 5.53 -5.56
N VAL A 104 15.51 4.84 -6.44
CA VAL A 104 15.96 4.55 -7.82
C VAL A 104 16.12 5.83 -8.64
N LEU A 105 15.26 6.82 -8.43
CA LEU A 105 15.30 8.10 -9.15
C LEU A 105 16.23 9.14 -8.51
N GLY A 106 16.85 8.83 -7.36
CA GLY A 106 17.71 9.76 -6.62
C GLY A 106 16.96 10.95 -6.01
N LEU A 107 15.67 10.79 -5.71
CA LEU A 107 14.83 11.81 -5.07
C LEU A 107 14.90 11.66 -3.54
N GLU A 108 15.05 12.79 -2.83
CA GLU A 108 15.07 12.78 -1.37
C GLU A 108 13.65 12.62 -0.78
N GLU A 109 13.53 11.76 0.22
CA GLU A 109 12.27 11.57 0.95
C GLU A 109 12.00 12.75 1.87
N THR A 110 10.81 13.35 1.77
CA THR A 110 10.40 14.40 2.72
C THR A 110 9.95 13.74 4.02
N LEU A 111 10.75 13.87 5.08
CA LEU A 111 10.39 13.34 6.40
C LEU A 111 9.56 14.34 7.20
N TRP A 112 8.53 13.85 7.88
CA TRP A 112 7.72 14.64 8.79
C TRP A 112 8.54 15.06 10.01
N GLN A 113 8.46 16.35 10.33
CA GLN A 113 9.09 16.94 11.50
C GLN A 113 8.00 17.38 12.50
N PRO A 114 7.96 16.82 13.72
CA PRO A 114 6.83 16.98 14.65
C PRO A 114 6.46 18.41 15.05
N ASN A 115 7.36 19.39 14.84
CA ASN A 115 7.18 20.78 15.28
C ASN A 115 7.43 21.80 14.15
N ALA A 116 7.60 21.36 12.91
CA ALA A 116 7.72 22.25 11.76
C ALA A 116 6.33 22.50 11.15
N ALA A 117 6.04 23.75 10.78
CA ALA A 117 4.80 24.06 10.09
C ALA A 117 4.77 23.36 8.72
N ALA A 118 3.66 22.66 8.41
CA ALA A 118 3.47 22.00 7.11
C ALA A 118 3.50 22.99 5.93
N SER A 119 3.26 24.27 6.21
CA SER A 119 3.41 25.39 5.29
C SER A 119 4.88 25.83 5.18
N GLY A 120 5.68 25.07 4.43
CA GLY A 120 6.91 25.53 3.82
C GLY A 120 8.13 25.73 4.73
N SER A 121 9.06 24.78 4.70
CA SER A 121 10.49 25.11 4.81
C SER A 121 11.04 25.34 3.40
N SER A 122 10.68 26.47 2.79
CA SER A 122 11.46 26.96 1.65
C SER A 122 12.77 27.50 2.19
N GLY A 123 13.83 26.68 2.08
CA GLY A 123 15.23 27.10 2.13
C GLY A 123 15.82 27.35 3.51
N GLN A 124 16.60 26.39 4.01
CA GLN A 124 17.83 26.66 4.76
C GLN A 124 18.87 25.64 4.33
N LEU A 125 19.57 25.97 3.24
CA LEU A 125 20.93 25.49 2.98
C LEU A 125 21.81 26.75 3.07
N GLU A 126 22.46 26.91 4.22
CA GLU A 126 23.69 27.70 4.33
C GLU A 126 24.89 26.85 3.87
#